data_AF-A0A2I8A1M8-F1
#
_entry.id   AF-A0A2I8A1M8-F1
#
_cell.length_a   1.000
_cell.length_b   1.000
_cell.length_c   1.000
_cell.angle_alpha   90.00
_cell.angle_beta   90.00
_cell.angle_gamma   90.00
#
_symmetry.space_group_name_H-M   'P 1'
#
loop_
_entity.id
_entity.type
_entity.pdbx_description
1 polymer ?
#
loop_
_entity_poly.entity_id
_entity_poly.type
_entity_poly.pdbx_seq_one_letter_code
_entity_poly.pdbx_strand_id
1 'polypeptide(L)'
;MKAKNIFISAGLALSTVVAMSNSAKAASFTTNFSPNPVTNPKGDIELLSIIRNDGREISDFKLVNRVNIISNVGNLGPASTDRGDNATNPIGFPPTEDPSAAAIAAYLNRDANGKINLNNIIDTEDGGAFELNVFFDSAVASNNNKLDNFFFWERGRNSDIKVQAINASGGLLGTAFTINRSLWERAGFQIDTTEVNGPQNVGAWALSFENLGLTSGTLVSGLKLISETSFNGPDFKLVAHDVFERTPVPEPTTMLGLGSVAALAFFRRRQTKKSAV
;
A
#
# COMPACT_ATOMS: atom_id res chain seq x y z
N MET A 1 -30.48 -41.53 -49.49
CA MET A 1 -29.59 -40.53 -50.14
C MET A 1 -30.03 -39.13 -49.73
N LYS A 2 -29.05 -38.27 -49.43
CA LYS A 2 -29.12 -36.83 -49.09
C LYS A 2 -29.49 -36.48 -47.64
N ALA A 3 -28.47 -36.57 -46.79
CA ALA A 3 -28.27 -35.67 -45.67
C ALA A 3 -28.11 -34.22 -46.19
N LYS A 4 -28.66 -33.24 -45.48
CA LYS A 4 -28.18 -31.86 -45.52
C LYS A 4 -28.04 -31.32 -44.10
N ASN A 5 -26.80 -31.01 -43.78
CA ASN A 5 -26.27 -30.54 -42.53
C ASN A 5 -26.87 -29.20 -42.10
N ILE A 6 -27.17 -29.04 -40.81
CA ILE A 6 -27.29 -27.74 -40.17
C ILE A 6 -26.23 -27.69 -39.07
N PHE A 7 -25.10 -27.07 -39.39
CA PHE A 7 -24.10 -26.65 -38.41
C PHE A 7 -24.55 -25.29 -37.86
N ILE A 8 -24.94 -25.24 -36.58
CA ILE A 8 -25.05 -23.97 -35.84
C ILE A 8 -23.80 -23.86 -34.98
N SER A 9 -22.84 -23.07 -35.43
CA SER A 9 -21.67 -22.67 -34.67
C SER A 9 -21.96 -21.32 -34.02
N ALA A 10 -22.40 -21.32 -32.76
CA ALA A 10 -22.50 -20.11 -31.95
C ALA A 10 -21.14 -19.85 -31.29
N GLY A 11 -20.26 -19.14 -32.00
CA GLY A 11 -19.00 -18.65 -31.44
C GLY A 11 -19.23 -17.33 -30.72
N LEU A 12 -19.38 -17.36 -29.39
CA LEU A 12 -19.27 -16.17 -28.54
C LEU A 12 -17.79 -15.92 -28.25
N ALA A 13 -17.16 -15.07 -29.05
CA ALA A 13 -15.85 -14.51 -28.74
C ALA A 13 -16.05 -13.29 -27.84
N LEU A 14 -15.96 -13.48 -26.52
CA LEU A 14 -15.78 -12.39 -25.56
C LEU A 14 -14.34 -11.87 -25.71
N SER A 15 -14.19 -10.77 -26.45
CA SER A 15 -12.95 -9.99 -26.46
C SER A 15 -12.93 -9.09 -25.22
N THR A 16 -12.38 -9.61 -24.13
CA THR A 16 -11.94 -8.74 -23.02
C THR A 16 -10.71 -7.98 -23.50
N VAL A 17 -10.90 -6.72 -23.91
CA VAL A 17 -9.81 -5.75 -23.96
C VAL A 17 -9.39 -5.52 -22.51
N VAL A 18 -8.40 -6.30 -22.05
CA VAL A 18 -7.63 -5.92 -20.88
C VAL A 18 -6.84 -4.70 -21.33
N ALA A 19 -7.26 -3.52 -20.90
CA ALA A 19 -6.44 -2.33 -20.96
C ALA A 19 -5.13 -2.68 -20.23
N MET A 20 -4.07 -2.92 -21.00
CA MET A 20 -2.74 -3.09 -20.46
C MET A 20 -2.31 -1.72 -19.96
N SER A 21 -2.58 -1.44 -18.68
CA SER A 21 -1.83 -0.44 -17.94
C SER A 21 -0.37 -0.85 -18.04
N ASN A 22 0.44 0.01 -18.65
CA ASN A 22 1.89 -0.13 -18.69
C ASN A 22 2.42 -0.08 -17.25
N SER A 23 2.42 -1.22 -16.56
CA SER A 23 3.16 -1.38 -15.31
C SER A 23 4.63 -1.41 -15.69
N ALA A 24 5.24 -0.23 -15.73
CA ALA A 24 6.68 -0.14 -15.51
C ALA A 24 6.97 -0.97 -14.26
N LYS A 25 7.97 -1.85 -14.33
CA LYS A 25 8.43 -2.64 -13.19
C LYS A 25 8.86 -1.63 -12.11
N ALA A 26 7.97 -1.34 -11.16
CA ALA A 26 7.99 -0.16 -10.32
C ALA A 26 7.85 -0.60 -8.87
N ALA A 27 8.89 -0.31 -8.08
CA ALA A 27 8.97 -0.57 -6.66
C ALA A 27 8.74 -2.03 -6.28
N SER A 28 8.94 -2.34 -5.00
CA SER A 28 8.45 -3.61 -4.44
C SER A 28 6.90 -3.69 -4.45
N PHE A 29 6.23 -2.66 -4.96
CA PHE A 29 4.80 -2.63 -5.25
C PHE A 29 4.49 -1.46 -6.21
N THR A 30 3.44 -1.60 -7.03
CA THR A 30 2.93 -0.48 -7.82
C THR A 30 1.98 0.37 -6.99
N THR A 31 2.14 1.69 -7.01
CA THR A 31 1.22 2.64 -6.35
C THR A 31 0.12 3.05 -7.33
N ASN A 32 -1.14 2.79 -6.99
CA ASN A 32 -2.28 3.34 -7.72
C ASN A 32 -2.80 4.57 -6.99
N PHE A 33 -2.77 5.72 -7.66
CA PHE A 33 -3.14 7.01 -7.08
C PHE A 33 -4.02 7.82 -8.02
N SER A 34 -4.65 8.86 -7.47
CA SER A 34 -5.43 9.85 -8.23
C SER A 34 -5.02 11.27 -7.83
N PRO A 35 -4.85 12.20 -8.79
CA PRO A 35 -4.97 11.99 -10.24
C PRO A 35 -3.76 11.25 -10.83
N ASN A 36 -3.98 10.46 -11.89
CA ASN A 36 -2.92 9.79 -12.66
C ASN A 36 -3.08 10.08 -14.17
N PRO A 37 -2.13 10.77 -14.83
CA PRO A 37 -0.90 11.31 -14.25
C PRO A 37 -1.17 12.44 -13.25
N VAL A 38 -0.21 12.70 -12.36
CA VAL A 38 -0.26 13.88 -11.48
C VAL A 38 -0.20 15.15 -12.34
N THR A 39 -1.26 15.96 -12.28
CA THR A 39 -1.35 17.24 -13.00
C THR A 39 -0.98 18.44 -12.13
N ASN A 40 -1.13 18.30 -10.81
CA ASN A 40 -0.75 19.31 -9.83
C ASN A 40 0.04 18.64 -8.69
N PRO A 41 1.39 18.67 -8.72
CA PRO A 41 2.22 18.05 -7.68
C PRO A 41 2.12 18.75 -6.32
N LYS A 42 1.52 19.96 -6.27
CA LYS A 42 1.18 20.67 -5.05
C LYS A 42 -0.21 20.33 -4.50
N GLY A 43 -1.00 19.55 -5.23
CA GLY A 43 -2.39 19.22 -4.88
C GLY A 43 -2.54 17.87 -4.20
N ASP A 44 -3.79 17.45 -4.01
CA ASP A 44 -4.10 16.12 -3.46
C ASP A 44 -3.62 15.00 -4.39
N ILE A 45 -2.96 14.01 -3.79
CA ILE A 45 -2.58 12.76 -4.45
C ILE A 45 -3.10 11.62 -3.57
N GLU A 46 -4.30 11.15 -3.88
CA GLU A 46 -4.99 10.11 -3.12
C GLU A 46 -4.40 8.74 -3.47
N LEU A 47 -3.94 8.00 -2.47
CA LEU A 47 -3.68 6.57 -2.59
C LEU A 47 -5.01 5.82 -2.71
N LEU A 48 -5.20 5.14 -3.84
CA LEU A 48 -6.38 4.31 -4.10
C LEU A 48 -6.13 2.85 -3.69
N SER A 49 -4.99 2.32 -4.12
CA SER A 49 -4.58 0.94 -3.88
C SER A 49 -3.09 0.77 -4.14
N ILE A 50 -2.56 -0.40 -3.82
CA ILE A 50 -1.26 -0.85 -4.32
C ILE A 50 -1.37 -2.22 -4.95
N ILE A 51 -0.54 -2.50 -5.94
CA ILE A 51 -0.36 -3.85 -6.50
C ILE A 51 0.93 -4.42 -5.91
N ARG A 52 0.81 -5.42 -5.06
CA ARG A 52 1.94 -6.10 -4.42
C ARG A 52 2.72 -6.94 -5.44
N ASN A 53 3.93 -7.36 -5.08
CA ASN A 53 4.79 -8.21 -5.93
C ASN A 53 4.15 -9.55 -6.36
N ASP A 54 3.15 -10.03 -5.61
CA ASP A 54 2.36 -11.23 -5.95
C ASP A 54 1.22 -10.94 -6.95
N GLY A 55 1.10 -9.69 -7.42
CA GLY A 55 0.07 -9.23 -8.34
C GLY A 55 -1.27 -8.92 -7.68
N ARG A 56 -1.40 -9.05 -6.36
CA ARG A 56 -2.66 -8.73 -5.67
C ARG A 56 -2.78 -7.23 -5.44
N GLU A 57 -3.94 -6.70 -5.79
CA GLU A 57 -4.33 -5.34 -5.45
C GLU A 57 -4.89 -5.29 -4.02
N ILE A 58 -4.42 -4.33 -3.23
CA ILE A 58 -4.91 -4.07 -1.87
C ILE A 58 -5.30 -2.59 -1.72
N SER A 59 -6.39 -2.34 -1.00
CA SER A 59 -6.93 -0.98 -0.76
C SER A 59 -7.44 -0.78 0.66
N ASP A 60 -7.50 -1.85 1.45
CA ASP A 60 -7.84 -1.88 2.87
C ASP A 60 -6.57 -1.78 3.72
N PHE A 61 -6.13 -0.54 3.90
CA PHE A 61 -4.94 -0.22 4.68
C PHE A 61 -5.24 -0.01 6.16
N LYS A 62 -4.28 -0.41 6.99
CA LYS A 62 -4.16 -0.06 8.41
C LYS A 62 -3.32 1.19 8.52
N LEU A 63 -3.87 2.20 9.19
CA LEU A 63 -3.28 3.54 9.24
C LEU A 63 -2.77 3.87 10.63
N VAL A 64 -1.79 4.77 10.70
CA VAL A 64 -1.27 5.26 11.97
C VAL A 64 -2.36 6.05 12.68
N ASN A 65 -2.70 5.70 13.92
CA ASN A 65 -3.69 6.41 14.73
C ASN A 65 -3.11 7.00 16.02
N ARG A 66 -1.88 6.63 16.37
CA ARG A 66 -1.19 7.09 17.57
C ARG A 66 0.30 7.14 17.31
N VAL A 67 0.95 8.17 17.82
CA VAL A 67 2.41 8.31 17.80
C VAL A 67 2.88 8.64 19.21
N ASN A 68 4.00 8.04 19.62
CA ASN A 68 4.78 8.50 20.75
C ASN A 68 6.10 9.04 20.22
N ILE A 69 6.36 10.33 20.44
CA ILE A 69 7.64 10.95 20.12
C ILE A 69 8.61 10.58 21.24
N ILE A 70 9.64 9.77 20.94
CA ILE A 70 10.68 9.41 21.90
C ILE A 70 11.77 10.46 21.91
N SER A 71 12.16 10.93 20.72
CA SER A 71 13.04 12.08 20.55
C SER A 71 12.75 12.78 19.22
N ASN A 72 12.84 14.11 19.21
CA ASN A 72 12.76 14.95 18.02
C ASN A 72 13.78 16.07 18.19
N VAL A 73 15.02 15.87 17.72
CA VAL A 73 16.17 16.72 18.07
C VAL A 73 16.84 17.26 16.82
N GLY A 74 16.84 18.58 16.67
CA GLY A 74 17.43 19.30 15.55
C GLY A 74 16.88 20.72 15.51
N ASN A 75 17.37 21.53 14.57
CA ASN A 75 16.70 22.80 14.29
C ASN A 75 15.31 22.50 13.70
N LEU A 76 14.32 23.31 14.08
CA LEU A 76 12.92 23.26 13.63
C LEU A 76 12.11 22.01 14.00
N GLY A 77 12.74 20.86 14.29
CA GLY A 77 12.04 19.65 14.68
C GLY A 77 12.05 18.66 13.50
N PRO A 78 13.00 17.70 13.47
CA PRO A 78 13.19 16.80 12.32
C PRO A 78 12.06 15.82 12.03
N ALA A 79 10.95 15.87 12.73
CA ALA A 79 9.76 15.14 12.33
C ALA A 79 8.64 16.16 12.21
N SER A 80 8.83 17.15 11.34
CA SER A 80 7.84 18.18 11.04
C SER A 80 6.71 17.59 10.20
N THR A 81 5.67 18.38 9.99
CA THR A 81 4.52 17.99 9.16
C THR A 81 4.41 18.94 7.99
N ASP A 82 4.50 18.40 6.77
CA ASP A 82 4.42 19.18 5.54
C ASP A 82 3.45 18.54 4.54
N ARG A 83 2.99 19.33 3.57
CA ARG A 83 2.12 18.90 2.49
C ARG A 83 2.29 19.72 1.23
N GLY A 84 1.69 19.26 0.13
CA GLY A 84 1.46 20.09 -1.05
C GLY A 84 0.75 21.41 -0.73
N ASP A 85 1.19 22.54 -1.30
CA ASP A 85 0.60 23.88 -1.05
C ASP A 85 -0.94 23.91 -1.16
N ASN A 86 -1.46 23.15 -2.11
CA ASN A 86 -2.88 23.03 -2.46
C ASN A 86 -3.50 21.71 -2.01
N ALA A 87 -2.78 20.89 -1.23
CA ALA A 87 -3.29 19.64 -0.68
C ALA A 87 -4.20 19.88 0.54
N THR A 88 -5.15 18.99 0.74
CA THR A 88 -6.08 18.99 1.85
C THR A 88 -5.35 18.61 3.15
N ASN A 89 -5.41 19.49 4.15
CA ASN A 89 -4.90 19.21 5.49
C ASN A 89 -5.60 18.02 6.16
N PRO A 90 -4.92 17.29 7.06
CA PRO A 90 -5.60 16.52 8.09
C PRO A 90 -6.51 17.41 8.96
N ILE A 91 -7.60 16.85 9.48
CA ILE A 91 -8.59 17.62 10.28
C ILE A 91 -7.91 18.22 11.52
N GLY A 92 -7.90 19.55 11.60
CA GLY A 92 -7.43 20.27 12.78
C GLY A 92 -5.91 20.38 12.92
N PHE A 93 -5.13 19.96 11.92
CA PHE A 93 -3.68 19.99 11.96
C PHE A 93 -3.11 20.65 10.68
N PRO A 94 -2.75 21.94 10.73
CA PRO A 94 -1.97 22.56 9.66
C PRO A 94 -0.50 22.09 9.69
N PRO A 95 0.27 22.34 8.60
CA PRO A 95 1.71 22.06 8.57
C PRO A 95 2.42 22.81 9.69
N THR A 96 3.40 22.18 10.31
CA THR A 96 4.17 22.77 11.42
C THR A 96 5.49 22.04 11.60
N GLU A 97 6.52 22.84 11.94
CA GLU A 97 7.89 22.42 12.21
C GLU A 97 8.01 21.60 13.50
N ASP A 98 7.27 22.01 14.55
CA ASP A 98 7.25 21.32 15.85
C ASP A 98 5.87 20.67 16.13
N PRO A 99 5.52 19.57 15.44
CA PRO A 99 4.21 18.95 15.58
C PRO A 99 4.09 18.16 16.89
N SER A 100 2.90 18.23 17.47
CA SER A 100 2.52 17.26 18.51
C SER A 100 2.42 15.84 17.95
N ALA A 101 2.50 14.83 18.82
CA ALA A 101 2.31 13.42 18.42
C ALA A 101 0.96 13.19 17.71
N ALA A 102 -0.10 13.92 18.09
CA ALA A 102 -1.40 13.84 17.44
C ALA A 102 -1.37 14.41 16.01
N ALA A 103 -0.59 15.47 15.77
CA ALA A 103 -0.42 16.04 14.44
C ALA A 103 0.34 15.08 13.51
N ILE A 104 1.45 14.48 13.98
CA ILE A 104 2.18 13.44 13.22
C ILE A 104 1.25 12.26 12.88
N ALA A 105 0.46 11.79 13.86
CA ALA A 105 -0.50 10.71 13.63
C ALA A 105 -1.53 11.09 12.55
N ALA A 106 -2.04 12.33 12.58
CA ALA A 106 -3.00 12.82 11.59
C ALA A 106 -2.39 12.90 10.18
N TYR A 107 -1.15 13.36 10.05
CA TYR A 107 -0.43 13.42 8.78
C TYR A 107 -0.13 12.03 8.20
N LEU A 108 0.10 11.02 9.05
CA LEU A 108 0.26 9.63 8.62
C LEU A 108 -1.07 8.90 8.40
N ASN A 109 -2.21 9.54 8.65
CA ASN A 109 -3.55 8.99 8.47
C ASN A 109 -4.24 9.63 7.25
N ARG A 110 -5.57 9.72 7.31
CA ARG A 110 -6.45 10.33 6.33
C ARG A 110 -6.51 11.84 6.49
N ASP A 111 -6.69 12.53 5.37
CA ASP A 111 -6.97 13.96 5.33
C ASP A 111 -8.40 14.30 5.80
N ALA A 112 -8.77 15.58 5.73
CA ALA A 112 -10.09 16.06 6.10
C ALA A 112 -11.25 15.51 5.25
N ASN A 113 -10.97 14.93 4.09
CA ASN A 113 -11.95 14.30 3.21
C ASN A 113 -11.99 12.77 3.39
N GLY A 114 -11.25 12.22 4.37
CA GLY A 114 -11.18 10.79 4.63
C GLY A 114 -10.30 10.05 3.62
N LYS A 115 -9.42 10.73 2.89
CA LYS A 115 -8.55 10.13 1.86
C LYS A 115 -7.13 9.95 2.38
N ILE A 116 -6.45 8.90 1.92
CA ILE A 116 -5.01 8.72 2.23
C ILE A 116 -4.24 9.59 1.24
N ASN A 117 -3.91 10.80 1.65
CA ASN A 117 -3.18 11.73 0.81
C ASN A 117 -1.67 11.48 0.91
N LEU A 118 -1.05 11.10 -0.20
CA LEU A 118 0.39 10.87 -0.34
C LEU A 118 1.19 12.17 -0.37
N ASN A 119 0.51 13.31 -0.52
CA ASN A 119 1.11 14.64 -0.45
C ASN A 119 0.97 15.27 0.95
N ASN A 120 0.60 14.50 1.96
CA ASN A 120 0.71 14.87 3.38
C ASN A 120 1.76 13.95 3.99
N ILE A 121 2.89 14.50 4.42
CA ILE A 121 4.07 13.74 4.83
C ILE A 121 4.59 14.18 6.20
N ILE A 122 5.43 13.33 6.78
CA ILE A 122 6.37 13.78 7.80
C ILE A 122 7.61 14.25 7.06
N ASP A 123 7.96 15.51 7.22
CA ASP A 123 9.13 16.13 6.59
C ASP A 123 10.27 16.14 7.63
N THR A 124 11.49 15.90 7.17
CA THR A 124 12.65 15.86 8.06
C THR A 124 13.78 16.73 7.54
N GLU A 125 14.22 17.64 8.39
CA GLU A 125 15.42 18.45 8.14
C GLU A 125 16.68 17.60 7.94
N ASP A 126 17.46 17.91 6.89
CA ASP A 126 18.70 17.21 6.47
C ASP A 126 19.75 17.02 7.59
N GLY A 127 19.66 17.78 8.69
CA GLY A 127 20.58 17.74 9.82
C GLY A 127 20.00 17.27 11.15
N GLY A 128 18.72 16.90 11.22
CA GLY A 128 18.09 16.48 12.48
C GLY A 128 17.95 14.97 12.62
N ALA A 129 17.56 14.53 13.83
CA ALA A 129 17.34 13.14 14.16
C ALA A 129 16.03 12.98 14.95
N PHE A 130 15.29 11.91 14.64
CA PHE A 130 14.06 11.57 15.36
C PHE A 130 13.99 10.09 15.74
N GLU A 131 13.20 9.83 16.76
CA GLU A 131 12.75 8.48 17.12
C GLU A 131 11.26 8.55 17.44
N LEU A 132 10.46 7.84 16.64
CA LEU A 132 9.01 7.79 16.74
C LEU A 132 8.56 6.35 16.92
N ASN A 133 7.65 6.12 17.86
CA ASN A 133 6.85 4.89 17.87
C ASN A 133 5.48 5.22 17.26
N VAL A 134 5.22 4.71 16.06
CA VAL A 134 3.93 4.85 15.38
C VAL A 134 3.10 3.58 15.59
N PHE A 135 1.81 3.73 15.87
CA PHE A 135 0.89 2.62 16.11
C PHE A 135 -0.24 2.65 15.10
N PHE A 136 -0.58 1.47 14.58
CA PHE A 136 -1.68 1.30 13.65
C PHE A 136 -3.02 1.21 14.38
N ASP A 137 -4.11 1.52 13.68
CA ASP A 137 -5.49 1.35 14.13
C ASP A 137 -5.84 -0.09 14.56
N SER A 138 -5.09 -1.06 14.06
CA SER A 138 -5.23 -2.48 14.34
C SER A 138 -3.89 -3.19 14.16
N ALA A 139 -3.66 -4.25 14.94
CA ALA A 139 -2.40 -4.99 14.87
C ALA A 139 -2.28 -5.75 13.54
N VAL A 140 -1.12 -5.64 12.87
CA VAL A 140 -0.79 -6.33 11.63
C VAL A 140 -0.33 -7.75 11.95
N ALA A 141 -0.98 -8.74 11.36
CA ALA A 141 -0.66 -10.15 11.58
C ALA A 141 0.29 -10.70 10.51
N SER A 142 1.36 -11.37 10.95
CA SER A 142 2.20 -12.17 10.05
C SER A 142 1.48 -13.43 9.61
N ASN A 143 1.67 -13.83 8.35
CA ASN A 143 1.46 -15.20 7.92
C ASN A 143 2.69 -15.76 7.18
N ASN A 144 2.70 -17.07 6.94
CA ASN A 144 3.85 -17.82 6.44
C ASN A 144 4.26 -17.52 4.99
N ASN A 145 3.69 -16.51 4.33
CA ASN A 145 3.87 -16.34 2.88
C ASN A 145 4.97 -15.34 2.50
N LYS A 146 5.73 -14.81 3.47
CA LYS A 146 6.87 -13.89 3.23
C LYS A 146 6.50 -12.65 2.42
N LEU A 147 5.22 -12.28 2.48
CA LEU A 147 4.70 -11.16 1.72
C LEU A 147 4.97 -9.84 2.44
N ASP A 148 5.04 -8.76 1.66
CA ASP A 148 5.22 -7.42 2.20
C ASP A 148 3.96 -6.94 2.93
N ASN A 149 4.15 -6.28 4.07
CA ASN A 149 3.09 -5.84 4.98
C ASN A 149 3.09 -4.33 5.24
N PHE A 150 4.25 -3.70 5.15
CA PHE A 150 4.44 -2.28 5.44
C PHE A 150 4.94 -1.59 4.18
N PHE A 151 4.26 -0.52 3.78
CA PHE A 151 4.52 0.18 2.52
C PHE A 151 4.89 1.61 2.81
N PHE A 152 6.03 2.03 2.30
CA PHE A 152 6.61 3.34 2.52
C PHE A 152 6.70 4.10 1.22
N TRP A 153 6.48 5.40 1.31
CA TRP A 153 6.81 6.38 0.29
C TRP A 153 7.74 7.41 0.88
N GLU A 154 8.65 7.91 0.06
CA GLU A 154 9.58 8.97 0.46
C GLU A 154 9.73 10.01 -0.65
N ARG A 155 9.75 11.30 -0.31
CA ARG A 155 10.01 12.40 -1.26
C ARG A 155 11.51 12.50 -1.49
N GLY A 156 11.94 12.54 -2.76
CA GLY A 156 13.34 12.86 -3.13
C GLY A 156 14.23 11.65 -3.43
N ARG A 157 13.99 10.51 -2.80
CA ARG A 157 14.73 9.23 -2.91
C ARG A 157 16.17 9.35 -2.46
N ASN A 158 16.41 10.17 -1.44
CA ASN A 158 17.72 10.62 -1.02
C ASN A 158 18.01 10.37 0.47
N SER A 159 17.03 9.83 1.21
CA SER A 159 17.14 9.59 2.65
C SER A 159 17.17 8.11 3.03
N ASP A 160 17.60 7.84 4.26
CA ASP A 160 17.47 6.52 4.89
C ASP A 160 16.43 6.58 6.03
N ILE A 161 15.79 5.46 6.33
CA ILE A 161 14.96 5.33 7.54
C ILE A 161 15.16 3.94 8.15
N LYS A 162 15.39 3.90 9.47
CA LYS A 162 15.50 2.64 10.22
C LYS A 162 14.17 2.31 10.87
N VAL A 163 13.74 1.07 10.69
CA VAL A 163 12.41 0.57 11.06
C VAL A 163 12.58 -0.68 11.93
N GLN A 164 11.82 -0.75 13.03
CA GLN A 164 11.71 -1.96 13.84
C GLN A 164 10.26 -2.18 14.26
N ALA A 165 9.79 -3.41 14.29
CA ALA A 165 8.43 -3.69 14.76
C ALA A 165 8.30 -3.45 16.27
N ILE A 166 7.10 -3.03 16.69
CA ILE A 166 6.74 -2.89 18.10
C ILE A 166 5.40 -3.56 18.41
N ASN A 167 5.26 -4.04 19.64
CA ASN A 167 4.01 -4.55 20.18
C ASN A 167 3.11 -3.40 20.71
N ALA A 168 1.93 -3.75 21.24
CA ALA A 168 0.96 -2.76 21.72
C ALA A 168 1.46 -1.86 22.88
N SER A 169 2.42 -2.34 23.67
CA SER A 169 3.05 -1.57 24.75
C SER A 169 4.28 -0.76 24.28
N GLY A 170 4.65 -0.84 23.00
CA GLY A 170 5.85 -0.18 22.46
C GLY A 170 7.14 -0.97 22.66
N GLY A 171 7.05 -2.22 23.14
CA GLY A 171 8.20 -3.13 23.23
C GLY A 171 8.66 -3.56 21.83
N LEU A 172 9.98 -3.54 21.61
CA LEU A 172 10.60 -3.93 20.35
C LEU A 172 10.37 -5.41 20.03
N LEU A 173 10.13 -5.70 18.75
CA LEU A 173 9.97 -7.03 18.19
C LEU A 173 11.00 -7.24 17.07
N GLY A 174 11.54 -8.46 16.98
CA GLY A 174 12.46 -8.84 15.90
C GLY A 174 13.71 -7.96 15.81
N THR A 175 14.21 -7.79 14.59
CA THR A 175 15.40 -7.00 14.27
C THR A 175 15.03 -5.70 13.56
N ALA A 176 15.86 -4.67 13.73
CA ALA A 176 15.74 -3.44 12.95
C ALA A 176 16.19 -3.67 11.50
N PHE A 177 15.53 -2.99 10.57
CA PHE A 177 15.87 -2.95 9.15
C PHE A 177 16.03 -1.50 8.71
N THR A 178 17.07 -1.20 7.94
CA THR A 178 17.25 0.15 7.36
C THR A 178 16.82 0.13 5.91
N ILE A 179 15.80 0.92 5.57
CA ILE A 179 15.53 1.29 4.18
C ILE A 179 16.59 2.31 3.80
N ASN A 180 17.64 1.86 3.11
CA ASN A 180 18.68 2.75 2.62
C ASN A 180 18.20 3.47 1.35
N ARG A 181 18.69 4.68 1.11
CA ARG A 181 18.40 5.50 -0.07
C ARG A 181 18.59 4.79 -1.40
N SER A 182 19.49 3.81 -1.46
CA SER A 182 19.71 2.98 -2.66
C SER A 182 18.56 2.00 -2.96
N LEU A 183 17.70 1.73 -1.98
CA LEU A 183 16.55 0.81 -2.12
C LEU A 183 15.31 1.52 -2.67
N TRP A 184 15.24 2.85 -2.60
CA TRP A 184 14.07 3.57 -3.08
C TRP A 184 13.90 3.41 -4.59
N GLU A 185 12.81 2.75 -4.97
CA GLU A 185 12.39 2.63 -6.34
C GLU A 185 11.36 3.69 -6.70
N ARG A 186 11.18 4.00 -7.98
CA ARG A 186 10.24 5.06 -8.40
C ARG A 186 8.79 4.63 -8.15
N ALA A 187 8.04 5.43 -7.39
CA ALA A 187 6.61 5.23 -7.16
C ALA A 187 5.74 5.65 -8.36
N GLY A 188 6.32 6.36 -9.33
CA GLY A 188 5.64 6.76 -10.58
C GLY A 188 4.96 8.13 -10.53
N PHE A 189 5.19 8.93 -9.48
CA PHE A 189 4.68 10.29 -9.35
C PHE A 189 5.69 11.23 -8.66
N GLN A 190 5.36 12.51 -8.67
CA GLN A 190 6.11 13.57 -8.01
C GLN A 190 5.21 14.37 -7.07
N ILE A 191 5.80 14.88 -5.99
CA ILE A 191 5.13 15.80 -5.05
C ILE A 191 5.98 17.06 -4.85
N ASP A 192 5.31 18.15 -4.51
CA ASP A 192 5.89 19.48 -4.33
C ASP A 192 5.20 20.10 -3.11
N THR A 193 5.84 20.00 -1.95
CA THR A 193 5.31 20.48 -0.67
C THR A 193 5.83 21.88 -0.35
N THR A 194 5.46 22.45 0.80
CA THR A 194 5.62 23.89 1.04
C THR A 194 7.08 24.36 1.12
N GLU A 195 8.00 23.48 1.49
CA GLU A 195 9.40 23.83 1.77
C GLU A 195 10.33 23.63 0.56
N VAL A 196 9.90 22.91 -0.47
CA VAL A 196 10.75 22.58 -1.63
C VAL A 196 10.52 23.49 -2.82
N ASN A 197 11.59 23.73 -3.57
CA ASN A 197 11.53 24.51 -4.81
C ASN A 197 11.27 23.61 -6.02
N GLY A 198 10.08 23.02 -6.05
CA GLY A 198 9.54 22.30 -7.20
C GLY A 198 9.42 20.78 -7.01
N PRO A 199 8.76 20.10 -7.97
CA PRO A 199 8.34 18.71 -7.79
C PRO A 199 9.51 17.73 -7.72
N GLN A 200 9.49 16.89 -6.69
CA GLN A 200 10.47 15.83 -6.46
C GLN A 200 9.86 14.46 -6.72
N ASN A 201 10.68 13.52 -7.22
CA ASN A 201 10.24 12.15 -7.46
C ASN A 201 10.04 11.40 -6.14
N VAL A 202 8.93 10.66 -6.05
CA VAL A 202 8.64 9.83 -4.88
C VAL A 202 9.22 8.42 -5.02
N GLY A 203 9.89 7.98 -3.96
CA GLY A 203 10.34 6.63 -3.70
C GLY A 203 9.24 5.75 -3.15
N ALA A 204 9.33 4.45 -3.42
CA ALA A 204 8.48 3.45 -2.78
C ALA A 204 9.30 2.21 -2.41
N TRP A 205 9.06 1.69 -1.21
CA TRP A 205 9.65 0.44 -0.72
C TRP A 205 8.72 -0.26 0.26
N ALA A 206 8.79 -1.58 0.32
CA ALA A 206 7.95 -2.39 1.19
C ALA A 206 8.78 -3.29 2.08
N LEU A 207 8.31 -3.50 3.29
CA LEU A 207 8.91 -4.40 4.26
C LEU A 207 7.98 -5.57 4.54
N SER A 208 8.56 -6.76 4.47
CA SER A 208 7.97 -8.00 4.98
C SER A 208 8.35 -8.22 6.44
N PHE A 209 7.68 -9.18 7.07
CA PHE A 209 8.04 -9.64 8.42
C PHE A 209 9.43 -10.29 8.45
N GLU A 210 9.88 -10.89 7.35
CA GLU A 210 11.22 -11.48 7.24
C GLU A 210 12.31 -10.41 7.29
N ASN A 211 12.09 -9.24 6.67
CA ASN A 211 13.01 -8.10 6.78
C ASN A 211 13.20 -7.66 8.24
N LEU A 212 12.15 -7.79 9.05
CA LEU A 212 12.13 -7.43 10.46
C LEU A 212 12.49 -8.60 11.39
N GLY A 213 12.93 -9.75 10.85
CA GLY A 213 13.31 -10.92 11.66
C GLY A 213 12.15 -11.50 12.48
N LEU A 214 10.90 -11.33 12.02
CA LEU A 214 9.70 -11.79 12.71
C LEU A 214 9.23 -13.14 12.17
N THR A 215 8.68 -13.96 13.07
CA THR A 215 8.08 -15.24 12.72
C THR A 215 6.58 -15.10 12.47
N SER A 216 6.02 -16.06 11.72
CA SER A 216 4.59 -16.16 11.50
C SER A 216 3.79 -16.23 12.80
N GLY A 217 2.58 -15.66 12.79
CA GLY A 217 1.74 -15.49 13.98
C GLY A 217 2.14 -14.34 14.90
N THR A 218 3.25 -13.63 14.62
CA THR A 218 3.57 -12.40 15.36
C THR A 218 2.55 -11.31 15.06
N LEU A 219 2.06 -10.64 16.11
CA LEU A 219 1.21 -9.46 16.01
C LEU A 219 2.06 -8.20 16.18
N VAL A 220 2.09 -7.36 15.16
CA VAL A 220 2.81 -6.07 15.17
C VAL A 220 1.79 -4.95 15.33
N SER A 221 1.85 -4.21 16.43
CA SER A 221 0.90 -3.11 16.68
C SER A 221 1.38 -1.78 16.11
N GLY A 222 2.64 -1.69 15.71
CA GLY A 222 3.24 -0.46 15.25
C GLY A 222 4.67 -0.65 14.77
N LEU A 223 5.30 0.46 14.40
CA LEU A 223 6.71 0.51 14.03
C LEU A 223 7.42 1.58 14.86
N LYS A 224 8.65 1.27 15.27
CA LYS A 224 9.64 2.24 15.69
C LYS A 224 10.37 2.75 14.45
N LEU A 225 10.31 4.04 14.21
CA LEU A 225 10.95 4.74 13.10
C LEU A 225 12.07 5.61 13.65
N ILE A 226 13.25 5.52 13.04
CA ILE A 226 14.44 6.23 13.48
C ILE A 226 15.08 6.88 12.27
N SER A 227 15.33 8.18 12.39
CA SER A 227 16.23 8.93 11.53
C SER A 227 17.43 9.41 12.34
N GLU A 228 18.62 9.22 11.78
CA GLU A 228 19.87 9.73 12.34
C GLU A 228 20.35 10.89 11.47
N THR A 229 21.17 11.79 12.01
CA THR A 229 21.72 12.93 11.24
C THR A 229 22.41 12.54 9.92
N SER A 230 22.92 11.31 9.80
CA SER A 230 23.54 10.79 8.56
C SER A 230 22.54 10.27 7.53
N PHE A 231 21.25 10.27 7.84
CA PHE A 231 20.18 9.69 7.02
C PHE A 231 19.57 10.67 6.03
N ASN A 232 20.08 11.92 5.93
CA ASN A 232 19.57 12.95 5.00
C ASN A 232 18.05 13.13 5.10
N GLY A 233 17.52 13.20 6.33
CA GLY A 233 16.13 13.50 6.63
C GLY A 233 15.05 12.83 5.76
N PRO A 234 14.43 11.72 6.22
CA PRO A 234 13.40 11.07 5.43
C PRO A 234 12.06 11.82 5.42
N ASP A 235 11.53 12.01 4.23
CA ASP A 235 10.28 12.72 3.96
C ASP A 235 9.17 11.73 3.62
N PHE A 236 8.48 11.18 4.62
CA PHE A 236 7.80 9.90 4.45
C PHE A 236 6.29 9.89 4.68
N LYS A 237 5.66 8.90 4.02
CA LYS A 237 4.33 8.38 4.30
C LYS A 237 4.43 6.86 4.48
N LEU A 238 3.59 6.27 5.32
CA LEU A 238 3.51 4.82 5.43
C LEU A 238 2.10 4.32 5.66
N VAL A 239 1.85 3.10 5.23
CA VAL A 239 0.65 2.33 5.56
C VAL A 239 1.02 0.87 5.84
N ALA A 240 0.11 0.13 6.46
CA ALA A 240 0.25 -1.32 6.61
C ALA A 240 -0.96 -2.06 6.05
N HIS A 241 -0.80 -3.36 5.82
CA HIS A 241 -1.88 -4.25 5.44
C HIS A 241 -1.67 -5.64 6.04
N ASP A 242 -2.79 -6.27 6.42
CA ASP A 242 -2.76 -7.67 6.80
C ASP A 242 -2.65 -8.53 5.57
N VAL A 243 -1.71 -9.46 5.60
CA VAL A 243 -1.72 -10.49 4.59
C VAL A 243 -2.60 -11.62 5.13
N PHE A 244 -3.89 -11.63 4.80
CA PHE A 244 -4.72 -12.81 4.96
C PHE A 244 -5.11 -13.33 3.58
N GLU A 245 -4.85 -14.61 3.31
CA GLU A 245 -5.46 -15.25 2.17
C GLU A 245 -6.95 -15.39 2.47
N ARG A 246 -7.77 -14.44 2.00
CA ARG A 246 -9.15 -14.78 1.73
C ARG A 246 -9.10 -15.73 0.54
N THR A 247 -9.19 -17.04 0.79
CA THR A 247 -9.62 -17.96 -0.25
C THR A 247 -10.90 -17.37 -0.84
N PRO A 248 -10.97 -17.06 -2.15
CA PRO A 248 -12.21 -16.62 -2.75
C PRO A 248 -13.24 -17.70 -2.48
N VAL A 249 -14.22 -17.41 -1.62
CA VAL A 249 -15.38 -18.29 -1.49
C VAL A 249 -16.05 -18.20 -2.85
N PRO A 250 -16.14 -19.30 -3.63
CA PRO A 250 -16.78 -19.23 -4.93
C PRO A 250 -18.18 -18.67 -4.75
N GLU A 251 -18.51 -17.64 -5.52
CA GLU A 251 -19.85 -17.07 -5.49
C GLU A 251 -20.87 -18.21 -5.69
N PRO A 252 -22.01 -18.20 -4.97
CA PRO A 252 -23.02 -19.25 -5.10
C PRO A 252 -23.45 -19.52 -6.56
N THR A 253 -23.37 -18.50 -7.41
CA THR A 253 -23.61 -18.56 -8.86
C THR A 253 -22.60 -19.42 -9.62
N THR A 254 -21.32 -19.43 -9.23
CA THR A 254 -20.28 -20.29 -9.82
C THR A 254 -20.50 -21.76 -9.49
N MET A 255 -20.99 -22.06 -8.27
CA MET A 255 -21.36 -23.43 -7.88
C MET A 255 -22.60 -23.94 -8.62
N LEU A 256 -23.60 -23.07 -8.83
CA LEU A 256 -24.79 -23.39 -9.63
C LEU A 256 -24.46 -23.62 -11.11
N GLY A 257 -23.50 -22.85 -11.66
CA GLY A 257 -23.02 -23.00 -13.04
C GLY A 257 -22.35 -24.36 -13.30
N LEU A 258 -21.51 -24.83 -12.39
CA LEU A 258 -20.85 -26.13 -12.53
C LEU A 258 -21.82 -27.30 -12.31
N GLY A 259 -22.75 -27.18 -11.36
CA GLY A 259 -23.79 -28.18 -11.13
C GLY A 259 -24.76 -28.35 -12.31
N SER A 260 -25.13 -27.26 -12.98
CA SER A 260 -26.03 -27.28 -14.13
C SER A 260 -25.40 -27.86 -15.40
N VAL A 261 -24.10 -27.62 -15.64
CA VAL A 261 -23.35 -28.24 -16.76
C VAL A 261 -23.19 -29.76 -16.56
N ALA A 262 -22.90 -30.20 -15.33
CA ALA A 262 -22.84 -31.62 -15.01
C ALA A 262 -24.20 -32.32 -15.19
N ALA A 263 -25.29 -31.67 -14.76
CA ALA A 263 -26.65 -32.18 -14.96
C ALA A 263 -27.00 -32.30 -16.45
N LEU A 264 -26.73 -31.26 -17.26
CA LEU A 264 -26.98 -31.26 -18.70
C LEU A 264 -26.18 -32.35 -19.45
N ALA A 265 -24.93 -32.57 -19.06
CA ALA A 265 -24.10 -33.64 -19.61
C ALA A 265 -24.67 -35.05 -19.26
N PHE A 266 -25.17 -35.22 -18.03
CA PHE A 266 -25.79 -36.47 -17.59
C PHE A 266 -27.12 -36.76 -18.29
N PHE A 267 -27.95 -35.73 -18.51
CA PHE A 267 -29.21 -35.86 -19.24
C PHE A 267 -28.99 -36.15 -20.73
N ARG A 268 -28.01 -35.53 -21.39
CA ARG A 268 -27.64 -35.86 -22.79
C ARG A 268 -27.10 -37.29 -22.95
N ARG A 269 -26.37 -37.81 -21.95
CA ARG A 269 -25.91 -39.22 -21.94
C ARG A 269 -27.05 -40.23 -21.82
N ARG A 270 -28.16 -39.87 -21.16
CA ARG A 270 -29.35 -40.74 -21.06
C ARG A 270 -30.19 -40.75 -22.33
N GLN A 271 -30.26 -39.64 -23.05
CA GLN A 271 -31.01 -39.57 -24.31
C GLN A 271 -30.34 -40.35 -25.44
N THR A 272 -29.00 -40.33 -25.51
CA THR A 272 -28.24 -41.08 -26.53
C THR A 272 -28.31 -42.60 -26.36
N LYS A 273 -28.59 -43.12 -25.15
CA LYS A 273 -28.80 -44.56 -24.91
C LYS A 273 -30.23 -45.05 -25.23
N LYS A 274 -31.22 -44.15 -25.37
CA LYS A 274 -32.61 -44.52 -25.70
C LYS A 274 -32.93 -44.50 -27.20
N SER A 275 -32.02 -44.02 -28.04
CA SER A 275 -32.18 -44.00 -29.51
C SER A 275 -31.39 -45.11 -30.23
N ALA A 276 -30.87 -46.08 -29.47
CA ALA A 276 -30.23 -47.29 -30.00
C ALA A 276 -31.01 -48.53 -29.55
N VAL A 277 -32.26 -48.63 -30.00
CA VAL A 277 -33.05 -49.87 -30.13
C VAL A 277 -33.84 -49.75 -31.43
#